data_AF-G1QA19-F1
#
_entry.id   AF-G1QA19-F1
#
_cell.length_a   1.000
_cell.length_b   1.000
_cell.length_c   1.000
_cell.angle_alpha   90.00
_cell.angle_beta   90.00
_cell.angle_gamma   90.00
#
_symmetry.space_group_name_H-M   'P 1'
#
loop_
_entity.id
_entity.type
_entity.pdbx_description
1 polymer ?
#
loop_
_entity_poly.entity_id
_entity_poly.type
_entity_poly.pdbx_seq_one_letter_code
_entity_poly.pdbx_strand_id
1 'polypeptide(L)'
;QLLPDQLVLLLEHLLEQKTLNPRTLRSLERTYRLSQQDAEVRHRWCELVVKHKYTTAYKTVERFLQEDQAMGIYLYGELMVSEDARQQQLARQCFQLTKEQMDRCSAQVVAEMLF
;
A
#
# COMPACT_ATOMS: atom_id res chain seq x y z
N GLN A 1 -9.69 2.47 -22.53
CA GLN A 1 -9.01 2.91 -21.29
C GLN A 1 -10.01 2.68 -20.16
N LEU A 2 -9.61 2.03 -19.06
CA LEU A 2 -10.51 1.84 -17.92
C LEU A 2 -10.61 3.15 -17.13
N LEU A 3 -11.79 3.44 -16.59
CA LEU A 3 -12.01 4.54 -15.66
C LEU A 3 -11.43 4.19 -14.27
N PRO A 4 -11.13 5.18 -13.41
CA PRO A 4 -10.64 4.93 -12.05
C PRO A 4 -11.45 3.89 -11.26
N ASP A 5 -12.77 4.04 -11.20
CA ASP A 5 -13.64 3.11 -10.46
C ASP A 5 -13.58 1.68 -11.03
N GLN A 6 -13.39 1.54 -12.34
CA GLN A 6 -13.22 0.23 -12.99
C GLN A 6 -11.85 -0.39 -12.66
N LEU A 7 -10.82 0.44 -12.48
CA LEU A 7 -9.51 -0.02 -12.01
C LEU A 7 -9.59 -0.44 -10.55
N VAL A 8 -10.23 0.34 -9.68
CA VAL A 8 -10.47 -0.04 -8.27
C VAL A 8 -11.14 -1.41 -8.21
N LEU A 9 -12.26 -1.58 -8.93
CA LEU A 9 -12.98 -2.85 -8.97
C LEU A 9 -12.09 -4.00 -9.46
N LEU A 10 -11.30 -3.79 -10.51
CA LEU A 10 -10.36 -4.80 -11.00
C LEU A 10 -9.33 -5.18 -9.92
N LEU A 11 -8.75 -4.20 -9.23
CA LEU A 11 -7.74 -4.45 -8.21
C LEU A 11 -8.34 -5.14 -6.98
N GLU A 12 -9.58 -4.84 -6.60
CA GLU A 12 -10.32 -5.55 -5.55
C GLU A 12 -10.49 -7.04 -5.87
N HIS A 13 -10.92 -7.38 -7.10
CA HIS A 13 -11.04 -8.78 -7.51
C HIS A 13 -9.67 -9.50 -7.53
N LEU A 14 -8.60 -8.78 -7.86
CA LEU A 14 -7.24 -9.30 -7.81
C LEU A 14 -6.76 -9.49 -6.36
N LEU A 15 -7.18 -8.64 -5.43
CA LEU A 15 -6.91 -8.77 -4.01
C LEU A 15 -7.60 -9.97 -3.38
N GLU A 16 -8.61 -10.57 -4.00
CA GLU A 16 -9.16 -11.86 -3.54
C GLU A 16 -8.27 -13.06 -3.91
N GLN A 17 -7.40 -12.89 -4.91
CA GLN A 17 -6.55 -13.99 -5.38
C GLN A 17 -5.49 -14.35 -4.35
N LYS A 18 -5.31 -15.65 -4.11
CA LYS A 18 -4.28 -16.16 -3.17
C LYS A 18 -2.87 -15.86 -3.66
N THR A 19 -2.65 -15.96 -4.97
CA THR A 19 -1.35 -15.75 -5.59
C THR A 19 -1.51 -14.96 -6.88
N LEU A 20 -0.61 -14.01 -7.10
CA LEU A 20 -0.43 -13.34 -8.38
C LEU A 20 1.02 -13.43 -8.76
N ASN A 21 1.28 -13.71 -10.04
CA ASN A 21 2.65 -13.80 -10.50
C ASN A 21 3.27 -12.38 -10.61
N PRO A 22 4.58 -12.21 -10.33
CA PRO A 22 5.22 -10.89 -10.42
C PRO A 22 5.21 -10.27 -11.83
N ARG A 23 5.08 -11.09 -12.90
CA ARG A 23 4.97 -10.58 -14.28
C ARG A 23 3.62 -9.90 -14.52
N THR A 24 2.55 -10.40 -13.91
CA THR A 24 1.20 -9.83 -13.94
C THR A 24 1.20 -8.51 -13.20
N LEU A 25 1.74 -8.45 -11.98
CA LEU A 25 1.86 -7.21 -11.21
C LEU A 25 2.64 -6.13 -11.98
N ARG A 26 3.78 -6.50 -12.58
CA ARG A 26 4.55 -5.61 -13.46
C ARG A 26 3.74 -5.14 -14.68
N SER A 27 2.98 -6.04 -15.29
CA SER A 27 2.17 -5.72 -16.47
C SER A 27 1.01 -4.79 -16.12
N LEU A 28 0.37 -4.98 -14.97
CA LEU A 28 -0.68 -4.11 -14.45
C LEU A 28 -0.16 -2.69 -14.24
N GLU A 29 0.93 -2.53 -13.48
CA GLU A 29 1.54 -1.21 -13.24
C GLU A 29 1.93 -0.54 -14.55
N ARG A 30 2.54 -1.26 -15.50
CA ARG A 30 2.95 -0.65 -16.78
C ARG A 30 1.76 -0.25 -17.65
N THR A 31 0.71 -1.07 -17.66
CA THR A 31 -0.44 -0.88 -18.56
C THR A 31 -1.36 0.23 -18.06
N TYR A 32 -1.58 0.29 -16.75
CA TYR A 32 -2.53 1.20 -16.14
C TYR A 32 -1.88 2.34 -15.35
N ARG A 33 -0.55 2.34 -15.19
CA ARG A 33 0.21 3.35 -14.44
C ARG A 33 -0.38 3.57 -13.05
N LEU A 34 -0.61 2.48 -12.31
CA LEU A 34 -1.40 2.49 -11.06
C LEU A 34 -0.79 3.42 -10.02
N SER A 35 0.55 3.48 -9.96
CA SER A 35 1.27 4.40 -9.08
C SER A 35 1.10 5.90 -9.39
N GLN A 36 0.47 6.25 -10.52
CA GLN A 36 0.21 7.63 -10.98
C GLN A 36 -1.29 7.96 -11.04
N GLN A 37 -2.16 7.02 -10.65
CA GLN A 37 -3.60 7.25 -10.56
C GLN A 37 -3.95 8.02 -9.28
N ASP A 38 -5.24 8.26 -9.06
CA ASP A 38 -5.74 8.84 -7.81
C ASP A 38 -5.45 7.96 -6.58
N ALA A 39 -5.74 8.51 -5.40
CA ALA A 39 -5.44 7.90 -4.11
C ALA A 39 -6.12 6.52 -3.92
N GLU A 40 -7.32 6.32 -4.46
CA GLU A 40 -8.07 5.07 -4.29
C GLU A 40 -7.44 3.93 -5.09
N VAL A 41 -7.10 4.19 -6.35
CA VAL A 41 -6.38 3.22 -7.18
C VAL A 41 -4.99 2.96 -6.61
N ARG A 42 -4.28 4.00 -6.17
CA ARG A 42 -2.96 3.88 -5.54
C ARG A 42 -3.02 3.02 -4.27
N HIS A 43 -4.06 3.18 -3.44
CA HIS A 43 -4.26 2.40 -2.23
C HIS A 43 -4.40 0.91 -2.54
N ARG A 44 -5.33 0.54 -3.44
CA ARG A 44 -5.55 -0.85 -3.86
C ARG A 44 -4.29 -1.46 -4.50
N TRP A 45 -3.53 -0.67 -5.25
CA TRP A 45 -2.25 -1.12 -5.78
C TRP A 45 -1.24 -1.40 -4.67
N CYS A 46 -1.11 -0.53 -3.67
CA CYS A 46 -0.21 -0.75 -2.54
C CYS A 46 -0.59 -2.01 -1.75
N GLU A 47 -1.88 -2.28 -1.53
CA GLU A 47 -2.34 -3.53 -0.91
C GLU A 47 -1.86 -4.75 -1.70
N LEU A 48 -1.98 -4.76 -3.03
CA LEU A 48 -1.48 -5.86 -3.88
C LEU A 48 0.04 -6.03 -3.75
N VAL A 49 0.78 -4.94 -3.70
CA VAL A 49 2.24 -4.93 -3.53
C VAL A 49 2.63 -5.58 -2.19
N VAL A 50 1.93 -5.20 -1.11
CA VAL A 50 2.16 -5.72 0.24
C VAL A 50 1.76 -7.20 0.32
N LYS A 51 0.52 -7.54 -0.08
CA LYS A 51 -0.04 -8.89 -0.05
C LYS A 51 0.84 -9.91 -0.78
N HIS A 52 1.37 -9.54 -1.94
CA HIS A 52 2.18 -10.44 -2.77
C HIS A 52 3.68 -10.22 -2.61
N LYS A 53 4.13 -9.45 -1.61
CA LYS A 53 5.54 -9.17 -1.31
C LYS A 53 6.32 -8.71 -2.54
N TYR A 54 5.71 -7.85 -3.36
CA TYR A 54 6.29 -7.38 -4.61
C TYR A 54 7.33 -6.26 -4.35
N THR A 55 8.49 -6.68 -3.83
CA THR A 55 9.55 -5.79 -3.32
C THR A 55 10.01 -4.69 -4.31
N THR A 56 9.93 -4.94 -5.61
CA THR A 56 10.29 -3.95 -6.65
C THR A 56 9.44 -2.68 -6.57
N ALA A 57 8.23 -2.77 -6.03
CA ALA A 57 7.29 -1.65 -5.92
C ALA A 57 7.19 -1.06 -4.50
N TYR A 58 8.03 -1.46 -3.54
CA TYR A 58 7.92 -0.95 -2.16
C TYR A 58 8.07 0.57 -2.06
N LYS A 59 8.81 1.21 -2.98
CA LYS A 59 8.87 2.68 -3.07
C LYS A 59 7.50 3.34 -3.29
N THR A 60 6.56 2.66 -3.96
CA THR A 60 5.20 3.21 -4.14
C THR A 60 4.41 3.15 -2.84
N VAL A 61 4.64 2.12 -2.02
CA VAL A 61 4.07 1.98 -0.67
C VAL A 61 4.61 3.07 0.25
N GLU A 62 5.94 3.27 0.28
CA GLU A 62 6.57 4.34 1.08
C GLU A 62 6.00 5.72 0.76
N ARG A 63 5.92 6.03 -0.54
CA ARG A 63 5.35 7.30 -1.01
C ARG A 63 3.88 7.44 -0.62
N PHE A 64 3.09 6.38 -0.77
CA PHE A 64 1.67 6.40 -0.38
C PHE A 64 1.48 6.67 1.11
N LEU A 65 2.25 6.01 1.98
CA LEU A 65 2.18 6.23 3.44
C LEU A 65 2.58 7.65 3.86
N GLN A 66 3.42 8.32 3.07
CA GLN A 66 3.85 9.70 3.31
C GLN A 66 2.86 10.74 2.79
N GLU A 67 2.28 10.50 1.60
CA GLU A 67 1.40 11.45 0.91
C GLU A 67 -0.08 11.31 1.35
N ASP A 68 -0.58 10.09 1.55
CA ASP A 68 -2.00 9.77 1.74
C ASP A 68 -2.27 9.21 3.17
N GLN A 69 -1.87 9.96 4.20
CA GLN A 69 -1.78 9.48 5.59
C GLN A 69 -3.08 8.90 6.17
N ALA A 70 -4.24 9.50 5.87
CA ALA A 70 -5.53 9.02 6.38
C ALA A 70 -5.89 7.62 5.84
N MET A 71 -5.69 7.40 4.54
CA MET A 71 -5.89 6.08 3.92
C MET A 71 -4.75 5.10 4.27
N GLY A 72 -3.54 5.62 4.52
CA GLY A 72 -2.36 4.84 4.87
C GLY A 72 -2.45 4.07 6.19
N ILE A 73 -3.35 4.45 7.11
CA ILE A 73 -3.51 3.78 8.42
C ILE A 73 -3.81 2.29 8.26
N TYR A 74 -4.74 1.94 7.37
CA TYR A 74 -5.08 0.54 7.09
C TYR A 74 -3.86 -0.24 6.58
N LEU A 75 -3.07 0.38 5.70
CA LEU A 75 -1.90 -0.23 5.09
C LEU A 75 -0.76 -0.49 6.09
N TYR A 76 -0.64 0.31 7.15
CA TYR A 76 0.25 -0.01 8.27
C TYR A 76 -0.12 -1.36 8.93
N GLY A 77 -1.41 -1.63 9.11
CA GLY A 77 -1.90 -2.92 9.61
C GLY A 77 -1.50 -4.08 8.70
N GLU A 78 -1.73 -3.95 7.39
CA GLU A 78 -1.37 -4.97 6.40
C GLU A 78 0.14 -5.29 6.39
N LEU A 79 0.99 -4.26 6.48
CA LEU A 79 2.44 -4.42 6.54
C LEU A 79 2.88 -5.21 7.78
N MET A 80 2.17 -5.06 8.90
CA MET A 80 2.46 -5.77 10.15
C MET A 80 1.94 -7.20 10.16
N VAL A 81 0.74 -7.45 9.63
CA VAL A 81 0.11 -8.79 9.54
C VAL A 81 0.92 -9.78 8.69
N SER A 82 1.68 -9.28 7.71
CA SER A 82 2.52 -10.12 6.84
C SER A 82 3.65 -10.88 7.56
N GLU A 83 3.99 -10.46 8.78
CA GLU A 83 5.17 -10.86 9.57
C GLU A 83 6.50 -10.80 8.79
N ASP A 84 6.54 -10.01 7.71
CA ASP A 84 7.71 -9.84 6.87
C ASP A 84 8.62 -8.74 7.42
N ALA A 85 9.84 -9.10 7.81
CA ALA A 85 10.78 -8.16 8.43
C ALA A 85 11.06 -6.91 7.56
N ARG A 86 11.01 -7.02 6.22
CA ARG A 86 11.20 -5.86 5.34
C ARG A 86 9.98 -4.94 5.35
N GLN A 87 8.77 -5.51 5.38
CA GLN A 87 7.53 -4.73 5.46
C GLN A 87 7.38 -4.04 6.81
N GLN A 88 7.69 -4.73 7.91
CA GLN A 88 7.68 -4.13 9.25
C GLN A 88 8.72 -3.01 9.38
N GLN A 89 9.91 -3.19 8.82
CA GLN A 89 10.93 -2.14 8.79
C GLN A 89 10.49 -0.93 7.96
N LEU A 90 9.91 -1.16 6.78
CA LEU A 90 9.36 -0.11 5.92
C LEU A 90 8.28 0.68 6.66
N ALA A 91 7.35 -0.01 7.32
CA ALA A 91 6.29 0.59 8.13
C ALA A 91 6.88 1.48 9.24
N ARG A 92 7.82 0.95 10.03
CA ARG A 92 8.47 1.73 11.10
C ARG A 92 9.20 2.95 10.57
N GLN A 93 9.93 2.83 9.45
CA GLN A 93 10.65 3.95 8.84
C GLN A 93 9.69 5.03 8.33
N CYS A 94 8.62 4.65 7.62
CA CYS A 94 7.63 5.60 7.13
C CYS A 94 6.95 6.32 8.30
N PHE A 95 6.55 5.58 9.34
CA PHE A 95 5.89 6.18 10.49
C PHE A 95 6.79 7.18 11.22
N GLN A 96 8.09 6.89 11.39
CA GLN A 96 9.01 7.86 12.00
C GLN A 96 9.11 9.17 11.22
N LEU A 97 8.98 9.12 9.89
CA LEU A 97 9.02 10.30 9.03
C LEU A 97 7.71 11.10 9.06
N THR A 98 6.56 10.44 9.28
CA THR A 98 5.23 11.07 9.13
C THR A 98 4.50 11.34 10.44
N LYS A 99 4.89 10.70 11.56
CA LYS A 99 4.15 10.74 12.85
C LYS A 99 3.84 12.16 13.37
N GLU A 100 4.69 13.13 13.04
CA GLU A 100 4.52 14.53 13.48
C GLU A 100 3.52 15.31 12.63
N GLN A 101 3.24 14.82 11.41
CA GLN A 101 2.29 15.42 10.46
C GLN A 101 0.90 14.79 10.56
N MET A 102 0.83 13.56 11.06
CA MET A 102 -0.43 12.86 11.29
C MET A 102 -1.22 13.52 12.42
N ASP A 103 -2.55 13.42 12.37
CA ASP A 103 -3.37 13.77 13.52
C ASP A 103 -3.04 12.84 14.70
N ARG A 104 -3.20 13.36 15.91
CA ARG A 104 -2.78 12.66 17.13
C ARG A 104 -3.45 11.29 17.31
N CYS A 105 -4.72 11.16 16.92
CA CYS A 105 -5.45 9.89 17.03
C CYS A 105 -4.88 8.86 16.05
N SER A 106 -4.70 9.22 14.78
CA SER A 106 -4.12 8.33 13.79
C SER A 106 -2.68 7.94 14.12
N ALA A 107 -1.87 8.88 14.61
CA ALA A 107 -0.51 8.58 15.03
C ALA A 107 -0.47 7.57 16.19
N GLN A 108 -1.39 7.69 17.15
CA GLN A 108 -1.51 6.74 18.25
C GLN A 108 -1.93 5.35 17.74
N VAL A 109 -2.95 5.27 16.89
CA VAL A 109 -3.42 4.00 16.31
C VAL A 109 -2.30 3.29 15.55
N VAL A 110 -1.54 4.01 14.72
CA VAL A 110 -0.41 3.41 13.99
C VAL A 110 0.72 3.01 14.95
N ALA A 111 1.00 3.80 15.98
CA ALA A 111 2.02 3.42 16.97
C ALA A 111 1.68 2.10 17.67
N GLU A 112 0.41 1.89 18.06
CA GLU A 112 -0.10 0.65 18.68
C GLU A 112 0.00 -0.57 17.74
N MET A 113 -0.01 -0.36 16.42
CA MET A 113 0.19 -1.45 15.44
C MET A 113 1.66 -1.84 15.27
N LEU A 114 2.59 -0.90 15.47
CA LEU A 114 4.02 -1.08 15.13
C LEU A 114 4.89 -1.59 16.30
N PHE A 115 4.46 -1.36 17.54
CA PHE A 115 5.22 -1.55 18.78
C PHE A 115 4.39 -2.25 19.85
#